data_AF-A0A1G6Z7Y9-F1
#
_entry.id   AF-A0A1G6Z7Y9-F1
#
_cell.length_a   1.000
_cell.length_b   1.000
_cell.length_c   1.000
_cell.angle_alpha   90.00
_cell.angle_beta   90.00
_cell.angle_gamma   90.00
#
_symmetry.space_group_name_H-M   'P 1'
#
loop_
_entity.id
_entity.type
_entity.pdbx_description
1 polymer ?
#
loop_
_entity_poly.entity_id
_entity_poly.type
_entity_poly.pdbx_seq_one_letter_code
_entity_poly.pdbx_strand_id
1 'polypeptide(L)'
;MARPARDKLDRLAQLAQLRADAELKRFAAFRLHVEALQQRRDQAQDRLRCGVTPQAFSLAEARLANFAAQQAARELLRLDAEVQRIRPGFDAARGAARREFGRVQVLKALAARADAGARRAVRRAE
;
A
#
# COMPACT_ATOMS: atom_id res chain seq x y z
N MET A 1 24.76 -1.68 -35.60
CA MET A 1 23.44 -2.36 -35.45
C MET A 1 22.81 -2.25 -34.04
N ALA A 2 23.15 -1.28 -33.18
CA ALA A 2 22.66 -1.23 -31.78
C ALA A 2 21.27 -0.59 -31.54
N ARG A 3 20.76 0.20 -32.49
CA ARG A 3 19.46 0.90 -32.41
C ARG A 3 18.23 0.00 -32.16
N PRO A 4 18.03 -1.13 -32.87
CA PRO A 4 16.81 -1.93 -32.73
C PRO A 4 16.69 -2.66 -31.38
N ALA A 5 17.80 -2.89 -30.67
CA ALA A 5 17.78 -3.47 -29.33
C ALA A 5 17.33 -2.45 -28.27
N ARG A 6 17.75 -1.19 -28.40
CA ARG A 6 17.33 -0.08 -27.55
C ARG A 6 15.84 0.22 -27.71
N ASP A 7 15.35 0.33 -28.95
CA ASP A 7 13.94 0.62 -29.22
C ASP A 7 13.00 -0.45 -28.62
N LYS A 8 13.46 -1.71 -28.59
CA LYS A 8 12.75 -2.81 -27.90
C LYS A 8 12.76 -2.64 -26.38
N LEU A 9 13.88 -2.25 -25.78
CA LEU A 9 13.96 -1.98 -24.34
C LEU A 9 13.08 -0.80 -23.93
N ASP A 10 13.03 0.26 -24.74
CA ASP A 10 12.20 1.43 -24.50
C ASP A 10 10.70 1.06 -24.56
N ARG A 11 10.28 0.25 -25.54
CA ARG A 11 8.90 -0.29 -25.61
C ARG A 11 8.55 -1.18 -24.41
N LEU A 12 9.48 -2.03 -23.98
CA LEU A 12 9.30 -2.85 -22.79
C LEU A 12 9.19 -2.00 -21.52
N ALA A 13 9.97 -0.93 -21.41
CA ALA A 13 9.90 -0.01 -20.29
C ALA A 13 8.55 0.73 -20.23
N GLN A 14 8.00 1.13 -21.39
CA GLN A 14 6.67 1.72 -21.48
C GLN A 14 5.57 0.74 -21.05
N LEU A 15 5.63 -0.51 -21.51
CA LEU A 15 4.67 -1.54 -21.10
C LEU A 15 4.77 -1.84 -19.60
N ALA A 16 5.99 -1.91 -19.07
CA ALA A 16 6.21 -2.11 -17.64
C ALA A 16 5.69 -0.93 -16.82
N GLN A 17 5.82 0.31 -17.34
CA GLN A 17 5.28 1.51 -16.68
C GLN A 17 3.76 1.42 -16.56
N LEU A 18 3.06 1.07 -17.64
CA LEU A 18 1.61 0.90 -17.61
C LEU A 18 1.16 -0.15 -16.58
N ARG A 19 1.89 -1.26 -16.47
CA ARG A 19 1.63 -2.29 -15.44
C ARG A 19 1.90 -1.79 -14.03
N ALA A 20 3.00 -1.08 -13.83
CA ALA A 20 3.34 -0.48 -12.55
C ALA A 20 2.27 0.51 -12.10
N ASP A 21 1.77 1.35 -13.01
CA ASP A 21 0.72 2.32 -12.72
C ASP A 21 -0.60 1.64 -12.36
N ALA A 22 -0.96 0.54 -13.04
CA ALA A 22 -2.14 -0.25 -12.71
C ALA A 22 -2.04 -0.90 -11.32
N GLU A 23 -0.90 -1.51 -10.98
CA GLU A 23 -0.67 -2.11 -9.67
C GLU A 23 -0.59 -1.05 -8.55
N LEU A 24 -0.05 0.13 -8.83
CA LEU A 24 -0.05 1.26 -7.90
C LEU A 24 -1.47 1.74 -7.59
N LYS A 25 -2.34 1.86 -8.60
CA LYS A 25 -3.76 2.21 -8.40
C LYS A 25 -4.46 1.16 -7.54
N ARG A 26 -4.22 -0.13 -7.82
CA ARG A 26 -4.78 -1.23 -7.03
C ARG A 26 -4.31 -1.18 -5.58
N PHE A 27 -3.01 -0.98 -5.35
CA PHE A 27 -2.44 -0.83 -4.01
C PHE A 27 -3.00 0.40 -3.28
N ALA A 28 -3.16 1.54 -3.97
CA ALA A 28 -3.74 2.75 -3.38
C ALA A 28 -5.18 2.52 -2.88
N ALA A 29 -6.01 1.78 -3.64
CA ALA A 29 -7.36 1.43 -3.20
C ALA A 29 -7.35 0.59 -1.92
N PHE A 30 -6.47 -0.42 -1.82
CA PHE A 30 -6.29 -1.18 -0.59
C PHE A 30 -5.82 -0.30 0.57
N ARG A 31 -4.89 0.63 0.31
CA ARG A 31 -4.36 1.54 1.34
C ARG A 31 -5.46 2.42 1.92
N LEU A 32 -6.31 3.03 1.09
CA LEU A 32 -7.43 3.84 1.54
C LEU A 32 -8.39 3.04 2.44
N HIS A 33 -8.67 1.78 2.08
CA HIS A 33 -9.54 0.93 2.88
C HIS A 33 -8.90 0.58 4.24
N VAL A 34 -7.61 0.22 4.26
CA VAL A 34 -6.87 -0.05 5.50
C VAL A 34 -6.81 1.19 6.40
N GLU A 35 -6.49 2.36 5.85
CA GLU A 35 -6.42 3.62 6.58
C GLU A 35 -7.78 3.96 7.22
N ALA A 36 -8.89 3.80 6.48
CA ALA A 36 -10.22 4.02 7.00
C ALA A 36 -10.58 3.05 8.15
N LEU A 37 -10.20 1.77 8.05
CA LEU A 37 -10.42 0.81 9.12
C LEU A 37 -9.57 1.12 10.36
N GLN A 38 -8.33 1.56 10.18
CA GLN A 38 -7.46 1.98 11.28
C GLN A 38 -8.05 3.19 12.01
N GLN A 39 -8.51 4.21 11.28
CA GLN A 39 -9.17 5.37 11.90
C GLN A 39 -10.40 4.98 12.72
N ARG A 40 -11.24 4.09 12.19
CA ARG A 40 -12.42 3.59 12.91
C ARG A 40 -12.04 2.80 14.16
N ARG A 41 -10.97 2.00 14.07
CA ARG A 41 -10.43 1.23 15.19
C ARG A 41 -9.94 2.17 16.29
N ASP A 42 -9.18 3.19 15.95
CA ASP A 42 -8.65 4.17 16.91
C ASP A 42 -9.81 4.89 17.61
N GLN A 43 -10.84 5.32 16.87
CA GLN A 43 -12.05 5.93 17.46
C GLN A 43 -12.81 4.98 18.39
N ALA A 44 -12.91 3.69 18.05
CA ALA A 44 -13.54 2.69 18.91
C ALA A 44 -12.69 2.42 20.17
N GLN A 45 -11.37 2.45 20.04
CA GLN A 45 -10.44 2.32 21.16
C GLN A 45 -10.53 3.50 22.12
N ASP A 46 -10.64 4.72 21.61
CA ASP A 46 -10.81 5.91 22.46
C ASP A 46 -12.16 5.90 23.17
N ARG A 47 -13.25 5.52 22.48
CA ARG A 47 -14.56 5.31 23.12
C ARG A 47 -14.51 4.27 24.24
N LEU A 48 -13.82 3.15 24.02
CA LEU A 48 -13.63 2.12 25.04
C LEU A 48 -12.85 2.66 26.24
N ARG A 49 -11.74 3.37 26.00
CA ARG A 49 -10.93 3.98 27.06
C ARG A 49 -11.78 4.91 27.93
N CYS A 50 -12.55 5.82 27.32
CA CYS A 50 -13.42 6.74 28.06
C CYS A 50 -14.42 6.01 28.96
N GLY A 51 -14.96 4.87 28.54
CA GLY A 51 -15.93 4.09 29.33
C GLY A 51 -15.32 3.29 30.49
N VAL A 52 -14.00 3.06 30.50
CA VAL A 52 -13.29 2.23 31.49
C VAL A 52 -12.44 3.07 32.45
N THR A 53 -12.18 4.35 32.13
CA THR A 53 -11.46 5.26 33.04
C THR A 53 -12.19 5.39 34.38
N PRO A 54 -11.51 5.17 35.52
CA PRO A 54 -12.12 5.34 36.84
C PRO A 54 -12.54 6.80 37.05
N GLN A 55 -13.83 7.02 37.31
CA GLN A 55 -14.40 8.31 37.66
C GLN A 55 -15.61 8.14 38.58
N ALA A 56 -15.93 9.17 39.35
CA ALA A 56 -17.11 9.16 40.20
C ALA A 56 -18.37 9.14 39.32
N PHE A 57 -19.16 8.08 39.45
CA PHE A 57 -20.41 7.89 38.73
C PHE A 57 -21.55 7.65 39.71
N SER A 58 -22.73 8.16 39.39
CA SER A 58 -23.97 7.56 39.85
C SER A 58 -24.15 6.16 39.24
N LEU A 59 -24.97 5.32 39.85
CA LEU A 59 -25.28 3.98 39.32
C LEU A 59 -25.84 4.03 37.89
N ALA A 60 -26.63 5.04 37.57
CA ALA A 60 -27.20 5.22 36.23
C ALA A 60 -26.10 5.53 35.19
N GLU A 61 -25.17 6.42 35.53
CA GLU A 61 -24.05 6.77 34.66
C GLU A 61 -23.09 5.58 34.48
N ALA A 62 -22.83 4.81 35.54
CA ALA A 62 -22.00 3.61 35.46
C ALA A 62 -22.58 2.54 34.52
N ARG A 63 -23.91 2.35 34.54
CA ARG A 63 -24.60 1.42 33.61
C ARG A 63 -24.49 1.90 32.16
N LEU A 64 -24.66 3.20 31.93
CA LEU A 64 -24.53 3.80 30.60
C LEU A 64 -23.09 3.69 30.07
N ALA A 65 -22.10 4.00 30.90
CA ALA A 65 -20.68 3.88 30.55
C ALA A 65 -20.30 2.43 30.21
N ASN A 66 -20.77 1.46 31.00
CA ASN A 66 -20.52 0.05 30.74
C ASN A 66 -21.17 -0.42 29.43
N PHE A 67 -22.40 0.00 29.13
CA PHE A 67 -23.05 -0.30 27.85
C PHE A 67 -22.25 0.29 26.67
N ALA A 68 -21.82 1.55 26.76
CA ALA A 68 -21.00 2.18 25.72
C ALA A 68 -19.65 1.46 25.53
N ALA A 69 -19.00 1.06 26.62
CA ALA A 69 -17.76 0.28 26.60
C ALA A 69 -17.96 -1.09 25.92
N GLN A 70 -19.05 -1.80 26.23
CA GLN A 70 -19.38 -3.07 25.58
C GLN A 70 -19.61 -2.93 24.08
N GLN A 71 -20.31 -1.88 23.64
CA GLN A 71 -20.50 -1.60 22.22
C GLN A 71 -19.17 -1.31 21.51
N ALA A 72 -18.33 -0.47 22.12
CA ALA A 72 -17.00 -0.16 21.60
C ALA A 72 -16.10 -1.39 21.50
N ALA A 73 -16.12 -2.27 22.51
CA ALA A 73 -15.36 -3.52 22.52
C ALA A 73 -15.81 -4.49 21.41
N ARG A 74 -17.12 -4.64 21.19
CA ARG A 74 -17.65 -5.47 20.09
C ARG A 74 -17.27 -4.91 18.72
N GLU A 75 -17.33 -3.58 18.58
CA GLU A 75 -16.91 -2.91 17.35
C GLU A 75 -15.41 -3.13 17.07
N LEU A 76 -14.55 -2.99 18.09
CA LEU A 76 -13.12 -3.27 17.97
C LEU A 76 -12.83 -4.70 17.50
N LEU A 77 -13.48 -5.71 18.09
CA LEU A 77 -13.32 -7.10 17.67
C LEU A 77 -13.71 -7.31 16.21
N ARG A 78 -14.80 -6.66 15.77
CA ARG A 78 -15.24 -6.72 14.36
C ARG A 78 -14.22 -6.07 13.43
N LEU A 79 -13.72 -4.89 13.78
CA LEU A 79 -12.73 -4.15 13.00
C LEU A 79 -11.40 -4.89 12.94
N ASP A 80 -10.96 -5.51 14.04
CA ASP A 80 -9.75 -6.33 14.07
C ASP A 80 -9.87 -7.54 13.12
N ALA A 81 -11.01 -8.23 13.14
CA ALA A 81 -11.28 -9.34 12.22
C ALA A 81 -11.31 -8.87 10.75
N GLU A 82 -11.87 -7.69 10.48
CA GLU A 82 -11.89 -7.08 9.14
C GLU A 82 -10.48 -6.73 8.66
N VAL A 83 -9.65 -6.10 9.51
CA VAL A 83 -8.24 -5.81 9.21
C VAL A 83 -7.47 -7.10 8.92
N GLN A 84 -7.64 -8.14 9.73
CA GLN A 84 -6.99 -9.43 9.50
C GLN A 84 -7.40 -10.06 8.17
N ARG A 85 -8.67 -9.90 7.77
CA ARG A 85 -9.20 -10.42 6.50
C ARG A 85 -8.59 -9.72 5.28
N ILE A 86 -8.43 -8.40 5.33
CA ILE A 86 -7.95 -7.62 4.16
C ILE A 86 -6.41 -7.59 4.05
N ARG A 87 -5.70 -7.84 5.15
CA ARG A 87 -4.24 -7.71 5.22
C ARG A 87 -3.47 -8.54 4.19
N PRO A 88 -3.81 -9.81 3.92
CA PRO A 88 -3.16 -10.58 2.87
C PRO A 88 -3.29 -9.93 1.48
N GLY A 89 -4.47 -9.38 1.16
CA GLY A 89 -4.72 -8.68 -0.11
C GLY A 89 -3.91 -7.38 -0.22
N PHE A 90 -3.85 -6.61 0.86
CA PHE A 90 -3.01 -5.42 0.95
C PHE A 90 -1.52 -5.75 0.73
N ASP A 91 -1.00 -6.77 1.41
CA ASP A 91 0.40 -7.17 1.31
C ASP A 91 0.74 -7.72 -0.08
N ALA A 92 -0.18 -8.48 -0.69
CA ALA A 92 -0.05 -8.95 -2.06
C ALA A 92 -0.01 -7.79 -3.07
N ALA A 93 -0.92 -6.82 -2.95
CA ALA A 93 -0.96 -5.64 -3.81
C ALA A 93 0.30 -4.77 -3.63
N ARG A 94 0.75 -4.57 -2.39
CA ARG A 94 2.00 -3.87 -2.07
C ARG A 94 3.19 -4.55 -2.73
N GLY A 95 3.28 -5.88 -2.63
CA GLY A 95 4.32 -6.67 -3.25
C GLY A 95 4.31 -6.56 -4.78
N ALA A 96 3.13 -6.66 -5.40
CA ALA A 96 2.97 -6.51 -6.85
C ALA A 96 3.42 -5.14 -7.35
N ALA A 97 2.94 -4.07 -6.72
CA ALA A 97 3.33 -2.70 -7.06
C ALA A 97 4.85 -2.48 -6.94
N ARG A 98 5.48 -2.98 -5.87
CA ARG A 98 6.94 -2.90 -5.70
C ARG A 98 7.70 -3.64 -6.80
N ARG A 99 7.24 -4.83 -7.19
CA ARG A 99 7.89 -5.63 -8.24
C ARG A 99 7.80 -4.94 -9.61
N GLU A 100 6.62 -4.49 -10.00
CA GLU A 100 6.45 -3.84 -11.30
C GLU A 100 7.19 -2.50 -11.38
N PHE A 101 7.19 -1.71 -10.29
CA PHE A 101 8.02 -0.52 -10.20
C PHE A 101 9.51 -0.85 -10.35
N GLY A 102 10.00 -1.89 -9.64
CA GLY A 102 11.38 -2.35 -9.79
C GLY A 102 11.72 -2.78 -11.21
N ARG A 103 10.80 -3.47 -11.89
CA ARG A 103 10.96 -3.88 -13.30
C ARG A 103 11.14 -2.68 -14.23
N VAL A 104 10.34 -1.62 -14.04
CA VAL A 104 10.51 -0.35 -14.80
C VAL A 104 11.92 0.21 -14.62
N GLN A 105 12.41 0.26 -13.39
CA GLN A 105 13.73 0.82 -13.09
C GLN A 105 14.85 0.01 -13.74
N VAL A 106 14.75 -1.32 -13.70
CA VAL A 106 15.71 -2.21 -14.37
C VAL A 106 15.71 -1.99 -15.88
N LEU A 107 14.54 -1.92 -16.52
CA LEU A 107 14.45 -1.71 -17.97
C LEU A 107 15.02 -0.35 -18.39
N LYS A 108 14.72 0.72 -17.64
CA LYS A 108 15.32 2.04 -17.88
C LYS A 108 16.85 2.02 -17.73
N ALA A 109 17.36 1.35 -16.71
CA ALA A 109 18.81 1.20 -16.50
C ALA A 109 19.49 0.40 -17.63
N LEU A 110 18.85 -0.67 -18.11
CA LEU A 110 19.35 -1.46 -19.24
C LEU A 110 19.37 -0.65 -20.54
N ALA A 111 18.31 0.10 -20.83
CA ALA A 111 18.25 1.00 -21.99
C ALA A 111 19.39 2.05 -21.95
N ALA A 112 19.61 2.68 -20.80
CA ALA A 112 20.68 3.66 -20.61
C ALA A 112 22.09 3.04 -20.78
N ARG A 113 22.30 1.80 -20.30
CA ARG A 113 23.56 1.08 -20.49
C ARG A 113 23.80 0.71 -21.95
N ALA A 114 22.78 0.26 -22.67
CA ALA A 114 22.86 -0.05 -24.09
C ALA A 114 23.25 1.20 -24.91
N ASP A 115 22.68 2.36 -24.56
CA ASP A 115 23.05 3.65 -25.15
C ASP A 115 24.51 4.02 -24.90
N ALA A 116 24.97 3.89 -23.65
CA ALA A 116 26.35 4.20 -23.30
C ALA A 116 27.36 3.26 -23.98
N GLY A 117 26.99 1.99 -24.21
CA GLY A 117 27.78 1.03 -24.97
C GLY A 117 27.86 1.39 -26.45
N ALA A 118 26.72 1.73 -27.07
CA ALA A 118 26.65 2.14 -28.47
C ALA A 118 27.49 3.41 -28.75
N ARG A 119 27.41 4.42 -27.87
CA ARG A 119 28.22 5.66 -27.99
C ARG A 119 29.73 5.39 -27.87
N ARG A 120 30.14 4.44 -27.03
CA ARG A 120 31.55 4.05 -26.87
C ARG A 120 32.09 3.28 -28.07
N ALA A 121 31.26 2.46 -28.70
CA ALA A 121 31.65 1.72 -29.91
C ALA A 121 31.88 2.67 -31.10
N VAL A 122 31.04 3.71 -31.26
CA VAL A 122 31.21 4.72 -32.32
C VAL A 122 32.52 5.50 -32.14
N ARG A 123 32.81 6.00 -30.92
CA ARG A 123 34.06 6.74 -30.63
C ARG A 123 35.36 5.94 -30.76
N ARG A 124 35.28 4.60 -30.82
CA ARG A 124 36.46 3.73 -31.03
C ARG A 124 36.69 3.38 -32.49
N ALA A 125 35.71 3.65 -33.35
CA ALA A 125 35.79 3.43 -34.79
C ALA A 125 36.18 4.71 -35.55
N GLU A 126 36.17 5.86 -34.87
CA GLU A 126 36.75 7.15 -35.28
C GLU A 126 38.21 7.23 -34.82
#